data_AF-A0A1F3L086-F1
#
_entry.id   AF-A0A1F3L086-F1
#
_cell.length_a   1.000
_cell.length_b   1.000
_cell.length_c   1.000
_cell.angle_alpha   90.00
_cell.angle_beta   90.00
_cell.angle_gamma   90.00
#
_symmetry.space_group_name_H-M   'P 1'
#
loop_
_entity.id
_entity.type
_entity.pdbx_description
1 polymer ?
#
loop_
_entity_poly.entity_id
_entity_poly.type
_entity_poly.pdbx_seq_one_letter_code
_entity_poly.pdbx_strand_id
1 'polypeptide(L)'
;MSASTTFNVSVPPETETEIERNRIKAQILLIRLDEINARDKSEMNFADKRKMRKEVRSIRWELNRIGGGVYISAGAIIIIVILLVIFL
;
A
#
# COMPACT_ATOMS: atom_id res chain seq x y z
N MET A 1 -22.63 32.95 11.44
CA MET A 1 -23.24 31.65 11.79
C MET A 1 -23.10 30.80 10.54
N SER A 2 -22.23 29.80 10.43
CA SER A 2 -22.12 28.63 11.31
C SER A 2 -20.68 28.09 11.36
N ALA A 3 -20.41 27.41 12.48
CA ALA A 3 -19.11 26.99 12.97
C ALA A 3 -18.33 26.03 12.07
N SER A 4 -17.07 26.37 11.81
CA SER A 4 -16.06 25.41 11.36
C SER A 4 -15.63 24.57 12.56
N THR A 5 -16.17 23.36 12.66
CA THR A 5 -15.78 22.37 13.67
C THR A 5 -14.34 21.96 13.42
N THR A 6 -13.41 22.54 14.18
CA THR A 6 -12.01 22.10 14.24
C THR A 6 -11.95 20.76 14.97
N PHE A 7 -11.67 19.70 14.22
CA PHE A 7 -11.41 18.36 14.76
C PHE A 7 -10.04 18.37 15.46
N ASN A 8 -10.04 18.67 16.76
CA ASN A 8 -8.83 18.69 17.58
C ASN A 8 -8.43 17.26 17.94
N VAL A 9 -7.60 16.65 17.10
CA VAL A 9 -6.88 15.42 17.47
C VAL A 9 -5.55 15.87 18.06
N SER A 10 -5.48 15.93 19.38
CA SER A 10 -4.20 16.08 20.08
C SER A 10 -3.42 14.76 19.95
N VAL A 11 -2.73 14.61 18.82
CA VAL A 11 -1.80 13.52 18.56
C VAL A 11 -0.46 13.88 19.23
N PRO A 12 0.16 12.99 20.01
CA PRO A 12 1.48 13.23 20.59
C PRO A 12 2.51 13.67 19.54
N PRO A 13 3.45 14.58 19.87
CA PRO A 13 4.37 15.20 18.91
C PRO A 13 5.27 14.20 18.16
N GLU A 14 5.47 13.00 18.70
CA GLU A 14 6.25 11.94 18.05
C GLU A 14 5.47 11.26 16.92
N THR A 15 4.15 11.14 17.06
CA THR A 15 3.26 10.43 16.12
C THR A 15 2.84 11.25 14.90
N GLU A 16 2.74 12.58 14.98
CA GLU A 16 2.47 13.43 13.81
C GLU A 16 3.59 13.33 12.77
N THR A 17 4.84 13.28 13.25
CA THR A 17 5.99 13.14 12.37
C THR A 17 6.03 11.79 11.67
N GLU A 18 5.57 10.71 12.32
CA GLU A 18 5.49 9.36 11.75
C GLU A 18 4.43 9.27 10.65
N ILE A 19 3.23 9.79 10.93
CA ILE A 19 2.09 9.80 9.98
C ILE A 19 2.46 10.64 8.76
N GLU A 20 3.07 11.80 8.95
CA GLU A 20 3.48 12.67 7.85
C GLU A 20 4.64 12.06 7.04
N ARG A 21 5.64 11.46 7.69
CA ARG A 21 6.68 10.66 7.00
C ARG A 21 6.07 9.55 6.15
N ASN A 22 5.06 8.84 6.67
CA ASN A 22 4.39 7.76 5.95
C ASN A 22 3.55 8.27 4.77
N ARG A 23 2.89 9.43 4.91
CA ARG A 23 2.18 10.10 3.82
C ARG A 23 3.12 10.58 2.72
N ILE A 24 4.26 11.18 3.07
CA ILE A 24 5.29 11.61 2.12
C ILE A 24 5.86 10.39 1.37
N LYS A 25 6.20 9.31 2.09
CA LYS A 25 6.66 8.06 1.48
C LYS A 25 5.63 7.49 0.51
N ALA A 26 4.35 7.44 0.91
CA ALA A 26 3.27 6.97 0.05
C ALA A 26 3.15 7.81 -1.23
N GLN A 27 3.22 9.14 -1.13
CA GLN A 27 3.19 10.03 -2.30
C GLN A 27 4.36 9.78 -3.26
N ILE A 28 5.58 9.62 -2.74
CA ILE A 28 6.76 9.30 -3.56
C ILE A 28 6.56 7.97 -4.29
N LEU A 29 6.04 6.95 -3.60
CA LEU A 29 5.74 5.65 -4.18
C LEU A 29 4.66 5.73 -5.28
N LEU A 30 3.65 6.57 -5.10
CA LEU A 30 2.61 6.82 -6.11
C LEU A 30 3.18 7.52 -7.35
N ILE A 31 4.03 8.53 -7.18
CA ILE A 31 4.69 9.22 -8.30
C ILE A 31 5.57 8.24 -9.09
N ARG A 32 6.35 7.40 -8.41
CA ARG A 32 7.12 6.34 -9.06
C ARG A 32 6.25 5.33 -9.79
N LEU A 33 5.09 5.01 -9.21
CA LEU A 33 4.15 4.09 -9.83
C LEU A 33 3.56 4.67 -11.13
N ASP A 34 3.21 5.96 -11.13
CA ASP A 34 2.75 6.66 -12.33
C ASP A 34 3.84 6.76 -13.40
N GLU A 35 5.08 7.03 -13.00
CA GLU A 35 6.25 7.00 -13.89
C GLU A 35 6.41 5.62 -14.57
N ILE A 36 6.33 4.55 -13.79
CA ILE A 36 6.39 3.15 -14.28
C ILE A 36 5.17 2.82 -15.17
N ASN A 37 4.01 3.42 -14.89
CA ASN A 37 2.79 3.18 -15.65
C ASN A 37 2.82 3.88 -17.01
N ALA A 38 3.25 5.15 -17.02
CA ALA A 38 3.38 6.00 -18.21
C ALA A 38 4.56 5.63 -19.12
N ARG A 39 5.52 4.85 -18.62
CA ARG A 39 6.63 4.33 -19.43
C ARG A 39 6.10 3.45 -20.56
N ASP A 40 6.51 3.76 -21.79
CA ASP A 40 6.21 2.93 -22.95
C ASP A 40 6.89 1.55 -22.82
N LYS A 41 6.10 0.50 -22.98
CA LYS A 41 6.49 -0.92 -22.84
C LYS A 41 6.53 -1.63 -24.19
N SER A 42 6.25 -0.92 -25.28
CA SER A 42 6.21 -1.47 -26.64
C SER A 42 7.50 -2.20 -27.00
N GLU A 43 8.65 -1.57 -26.73
CA GLU A 43 9.99 -2.09 -27.05
C GLU A 43 10.63 -2.94 -25.93
N MET A 44 9.97 -3.12 -24.78
CA MET A 44 10.58 -3.84 -23.65
C MET A 44 10.51 -5.36 -23.79
N ASN A 45 11.62 -6.03 -23.42
CA ASN A 45 11.69 -7.49 -23.35
C ASN A 45 10.76 -8.02 -22.23
N PHE A 46 10.29 -9.26 -22.36
CA PHE A 46 9.43 -9.94 -21.39
C PHE A 46 10.03 -9.95 -19.98
N ALA A 47 11.36 -10.06 -19.86
CA ALA A 47 12.06 -10.00 -18.58
C ALA A 47 11.89 -8.64 -17.89
N ASP A 48 12.03 -7.54 -18.63
CA ASP A 48 11.92 -6.18 -18.10
C ASP A 48 10.47 -5.82 -17.78
N LYS A 49 9.53 -6.25 -18.63
CA LYS A 49 8.08 -6.18 -18.36
C LYS A 49 7.72 -6.90 -17.05
N ARG A 50 8.34 -8.06 -16.78
CA ARG A 50 8.14 -8.82 -15.54
C ARG A 50 8.76 -8.12 -14.33
N LYS A 51 9.91 -7.47 -14.50
CA LYS A 51 10.55 -6.66 -13.45
C LYS A 51 9.66 -5.49 -13.04
N MET A 52 9.12 -4.74 -14.00
CA MET A 52 8.18 -3.64 -13.72
C MET A 52 6.93 -4.13 -12.99
N ARG A 53 6.35 -5.27 -13.39
CA ARG A 53 5.20 -5.86 -12.67
C ARG A 53 5.53 -6.22 -11.22
N LYS A 54 6.77 -6.66 -10.95
CA LYS A 54 7.23 -6.94 -9.58
C LYS A 54 7.38 -5.65 -8.78
N GLU A 55 7.95 -4.60 -9.37
CA GLU A 55 8.10 -3.28 -8.74
C GLU A 55 6.75 -2.64 -8.42
N VAL A 56 5.78 -2.69 -9.34
CA VAL A 56 4.39 -2.27 -9.07
C VAL A 56 3.78 -3.05 -7.91
N ARG A 57 4.02 -4.36 -7.86
CA ARG A 57 3.48 -5.23 -6.81
C ARG A 57 4.13 -4.97 -5.45
N SER A 58 5.42 -4.64 -5.41
CA SER A 58 6.10 -4.25 -4.16
C SER A 58 5.64 -2.89 -3.68
N ILE A 59 5.50 -1.89 -4.57
CA ILE A 59 4.94 -0.57 -4.23
C ILE A 59 3.54 -0.73 -3.63
N ARG A 60 2.68 -1.54 -4.28
CA ARG A 60 1.35 -1.85 -3.75
C ARG A 60 1.42 -2.50 -2.37
N TRP A 61 2.38 -3.39 -2.12
CA TRP A 61 2.51 -4.05 -0.82
C TRP A 61 2.98 -3.09 0.27
N GLU A 62 3.91 -2.19 -0.06
CA GLU A 62 4.44 -1.17 0.85
C GLU A 62 3.38 -0.11 1.20
N LEU A 63 2.63 0.38 0.22
CA LEU A 63 1.48 1.29 0.43
C LEU A 63 0.42 0.66 1.33
N ASN A 64 0.13 -0.63 1.14
CA ASN A 64 -0.85 -1.34 1.94
C ASN A 64 -0.38 -1.65 3.37
N ARG A 65 0.93 -1.86 3.57
CA ARG A 65 1.55 -1.93 4.90
C ARG A 65 1.43 -0.60 5.63
N ILE A 66 1.64 0.51 4.92
CA ILE A 66 1.49 1.86 5.47
C ILE A 66 0.02 2.14 5.85
N GLY A 67 -0.95 1.65 5.06
CA GLY A 67 -2.38 1.83 5.30
C GLY A 67 -3.05 0.85 6.26
N GLY A 68 -2.31 -0.07 6.90
CA GLY A 68 -2.88 -1.00 7.90
C GLY A 68 -3.67 -2.20 7.33
N GLY A 69 -3.54 -2.51 6.04
CA GLY A 69 -4.23 -3.65 5.42
C GLY A 69 -3.51 -4.98 5.62
N VAL A 70 -4.13 -5.93 6.33
CA VAL A 70 -3.63 -7.31 6.44
C VAL A 70 -3.87 -8.05 5.12
N TYR A 71 -2.79 -8.30 4.37
CA TYR A 71 -2.84 -9.13 3.18
C TYR A 71 -2.63 -10.59 3.54
N ILE A 72 -3.70 -11.36 3.42
CA ILE A 72 -3.64 -12.81 3.53
C ILE A 72 -3.17 -13.34 2.16
N SER A 73 -2.04 -14.04 2.14
CA SER A 73 -1.58 -14.79 0.96
C SER A 73 -2.66 -15.78 0.51
N ALA A 74 -2.72 -16.12 -0.78
CA ALA A 74 -3.64 -17.16 -1.26
C ALA A 74 -3.51 -18.46 -0.45
N GLY A 75 -2.28 -18.84 -0.06
CA GLY A 75 -2.04 -19.98 0.82
C GLY A 75 -2.56 -19.79 2.26
N ALA A 76 -2.51 -18.56 2.78
CA ALA A 76 -3.00 -18.28 4.13
C ALA A 76 -4.54 -18.22 4.20
N ILE A 77 -5.22 -17.80 3.13
CA ILE A 77 -6.69 -17.91 3.01
C ILE A 77 -7.12 -19.38 3.08
N ILE A 78 -6.41 -20.27 2.36
CA ILE A 78 -6.69 -21.70 2.35
C ILE A 78 -6.55 -22.31 3.75
N ILE A 79 -5.49 -21.96 4.49
CA ILE A 79 -5.28 -22.44 5.87
C ILE A 79 -6.42 -21.96 6.80
N ILE A 80 -6.85 -20.71 6.68
CA ILE A 80 -7.96 -20.17 7.49
C ILE A 80 -9.27 -20.91 7.21
N VAL A 81 -9.57 -21.18 5.94
CA VAL A 81 -10.78 -21.93 5.56
C VAL A 81 -10.74 -23.36 6.11
N ILE A 82 -9.58 -24.03 6.05
CA ILE A 82 -9.41 -25.38 6.62
C ILE A 82 -9.63 -25.36 8.14
N LEU A 83 -9.06 -24.39 8.85
CA LEU A 83 -9.25 -24.25 10.30
C LEU A 83 -10.71 -24.03 10.66
N LEU A 84 -11.45 -23.21 9.90
CA LEU A 84 -12.89 -23.01 10.10
C LEU A 84 -13.69 -24.31 9.91
N VAL A 85 -13.35 -25.14 8.93
CA VAL A 85 -14.01 -26.43 8.71
C VAL A 85 -13.68 -27.46 9.80
N ILE A 86 -12.47 -27.41 10.37
CA ILE A 86 -12.07 -28.31 11.46
C ILE A 86 -12.71 -27.90 12.80
N PHE A 87 -12.93 -26.61 13.01
CA PHE A 87 -13.35 -26.04 14.29
C PHE A 87 -14.88 -25.79 14.39
N LEU A 88 -15.58 -25.74 13.25
CA LEU A 88 -17.04 -25.65 13.17
C LEU A 88 -17.69 -27.03 13.33
#